data_AF-A0A3R5X5N5-F1
#
_entry.id   AF-A0A3R5X5N5-F1
#
_cell.length_a   1.000
_cell.length_b   1.000
_cell.length_c   1.000
_cell.angle_alpha   90.00
_cell.angle_beta   90.00
_cell.angle_gamma   90.00
#
_symmetry.space_group_name_H-M   'P 1'
#
loop_
_entity.id
_entity.type
_entity.pdbx_description
1 polymer ?
#
loop_
_entity_poly.entity_id
_entity_poly.type
_entity_poly.pdbx_seq_one_letter_code
_entity_poly.pdbx_strand_id
1 'polypeptide(L)'
;MSEANDIIKDFSEREFRSFGSTALFANLKWWANEENNQCNPETLDKALVILDDIILNEYKDDFLVKVVKGDVFYRARTVSIDDYGNIEKGVYSSKTRLHGYDWKESKEPPAKYAAAGRNSKQKERALYMASNEITACAEVRPPIRALVSIAKFTADKEMTILDFSKKQGYSKPLNIKDREYDIDTRKYISKVLSLFSVPVYNTEEYKITQKIISHYRKKGYYGVKYKSFYADGCNFTFFDEYINNFSWEDSRVVLNYATSNLFISLDQEEKCQDIDNIDNVKKEITSDLRNQMWKDIKNAWNFSLPIDEFKIAFSMHKSIVSGEHLTQKQLAEKENVDIKKVQLVQKKLKKAKKIKYVGVGKNGHWEWNDN
;
A
#
# COMPACT_ATOMS: atom_id res chain seq x y z
N MET A 1 -33.14 -27.22 7.91
CA MET A 1 -33.42 -25.81 8.29
C MET A 1 -32.29 -25.20 9.12
N SER A 2 -31.67 -25.88 10.10
CA SER A 2 -30.59 -25.25 10.89
C SER A 2 -29.30 -25.01 10.08
N GLU A 3 -28.86 -25.95 9.24
CA GLU A 3 -27.64 -25.76 8.41
C GLU A 3 -27.76 -24.60 7.40
N ALA A 4 -28.95 -24.41 6.81
CA ALA A 4 -29.20 -23.29 5.90
C ALA A 4 -29.08 -21.95 6.65
N ASN A 5 -29.69 -21.85 7.84
CA ASN A 5 -29.65 -20.66 8.68
C ASN A 5 -28.22 -20.35 9.17
N ASP A 6 -27.43 -21.38 9.48
CA ASP A 6 -26.02 -21.23 9.86
C ASP A 6 -25.17 -20.70 8.70
N ILE A 7 -25.41 -21.18 7.47
CA ILE A 7 -24.75 -20.68 6.25
C ILE A 7 -25.10 -19.21 5.98
N ILE A 8 -26.37 -18.83 6.12
CA ILE A 8 -26.85 -17.46 5.89
C ILE A 8 -26.29 -16.49 6.93
N LYS A 9 -26.23 -16.93 8.20
CA LYS A 9 -25.61 -16.18 9.29
C LYS A 9 -24.12 -15.96 9.05
N ASP A 10 -23.39 -17.00 8.69
CA ASP A 10 -21.95 -16.90 8.38
C ASP A 10 -21.68 -15.98 7.17
N PHE A 11 -22.48 -16.08 6.11
CA PHE A 11 -22.38 -15.19 4.94
C PHE A 11 -22.61 -13.73 5.34
N SER A 12 -23.64 -13.49 6.15
CA SER A 12 -23.98 -12.18 6.68
C SER A 12 -22.86 -11.59 7.54
N GLU A 13 -22.33 -12.34 8.51
CA GLU A 13 -21.22 -11.91 9.35
C GLU A 13 -19.98 -11.51 8.54
N ARG A 14 -19.59 -12.32 7.54
CA ARG A 14 -18.45 -12.00 6.65
C ARG A 14 -18.64 -10.67 5.93
N GLU A 15 -19.87 -10.37 5.54
CA GLU A 15 -20.19 -9.18 4.79
C GLU A 15 -20.24 -7.91 5.65
N PHE A 16 -20.68 -8.02 6.89
CA PHE A 16 -20.55 -6.93 7.85
C PHE A 16 -19.10 -6.64 8.22
N ARG A 17 -18.30 -7.67 8.41
CA ARG A 17 -16.83 -7.56 8.57
C ARG A 17 -16.16 -6.90 7.35
N SER A 18 -16.63 -7.22 6.15
CA SER A 18 -16.22 -6.59 4.90
C SER A 18 -16.59 -5.09 4.82
N PHE A 19 -17.70 -4.66 5.46
CA PHE A 19 -17.97 -3.24 5.68
C PHE A 19 -17.02 -2.65 6.69
N GLY A 20 -16.84 -3.26 7.87
CA GLY A 20 -15.93 -2.80 8.91
C GLY A 20 -14.52 -2.49 8.37
N SER A 21 -13.92 -3.42 7.61
CA SER A 21 -12.62 -3.19 6.95
C SER A 21 -12.61 -1.98 6.00
N THR A 22 -13.73 -1.70 5.33
CA THR A 22 -13.88 -0.53 4.45
C THR A 22 -14.01 0.75 5.26
N ALA A 23 -14.66 0.73 6.42
CA ALA A 23 -14.71 1.85 7.38
C ALA A 23 -13.31 2.28 7.80
N LEU A 24 -12.51 1.30 8.24
CA LEU A 24 -11.17 1.54 8.79
C LEU A 24 -10.28 2.14 7.71
N PHE A 25 -10.29 1.56 6.52
CA PHE A 25 -9.52 2.06 5.39
C PHE A 25 -9.95 3.48 4.98
N ALA A 26 -11.25 3.77 4.98
CA ALA A 26 -11.76 5.09 4.64
C ALA A 26 -11.33 6.16 5.68
N ASN A 27 -11.32 5.81 6.97
CA ASN A 27 -10.84 6.71 8.02
C ASN A 27 -9.33 6.99 7.90
N LEU A 28 -8.51 6.00 7.56
CA LEU A 28 -7.10 6.24 7.25
C LEU A 28 -6.94 7.25 6.10
N LYS A 29 -7.78 7.15 5.07
CA LYS A 29 -7.78 8.08 3.95
C LYS A 29 -8.16 9.50 4.37
N TRP A 30 -9.25 9.69 5.12
CA TRP A 30 -9.67 11.02 5.60
C TRP A 30 -8.64 11.64 6.53
N TRP A 31 -8.10 10.84 7.44
CA TRP A 31 -7.00 11.25 8.32
C TRP A 31 -5.80 11.72 7.50
N ALA A 32 -5.39 10.95 6.49
CA ALA A 32 -4.28 11.30 5.62
C ALA A 32 -4.50 12.60 4.85
N ASN A 33 -5.73 12.81 4.36
CA ASN A 33 -6.11 13.98 3.58
C ASN A 33 -6.46 15.21 4.43
N GLU A 34 -6.44 15.11 5.76
CA GLU A 34 -6.82 16.18 6.70
C GLU A 34 -8.30 16.58 6.57
N GLU A 35 -9.14 15.63 6.14
CA GLU A 35 -10.59 15.76 6.03
C GLU A 35 -11.25 15.52 7.40
N ASN A 36 -10.90 16.36 8.38
CA ASN A 36 -11.23 16.16 9.80
C ASN A 36 -12.74 16.02 10.07
N ASN A 37 -13.60 16.68 9.29
CA ASN A 37 -15.06 16.58 9.44
C ASN A 37 -15.62 15.20 9.06
N GLN A 38 -14.87 14.42 8.27
CA GLN A 38 -15.26 13.09 7.80
C GLN A 38 -14.63 11.98 8.65
N CYS A 39 -13.45 12.24 9.21
CA CYS A 39 -12.71 11.34 10.08
C CYS A 39 -13.42 11.13 11.43
N ASN A 40 -13.77 9.88 11.76
CA ASN A 40 -14.22 9.51 13.10
C ASN A 40 -12.98 9.11 13.93
N PRO A 41 -12.69 9.81 15.05
CA PRO A 41 -11.49 9.53 15.86
C PRO A 41 -11.42 8.11 16.42
N GLU A 42 -12.53 7.54 16.89
CA GLU A 42 -12.58 6.17 17.43
C GLU A 42 -12.31 5.12 16.35
N THR A 43 -12.88 5.32 15.16
CA THR A 43 -12.65 4.42 14.02
C THR A 43 -11.23 4.53 13.48
N LEU A 44 -10.64 5.73 13.49
CA LEU A 44 -9.23 5.95 13.15
C LEU A 44 -8.30 5.27 14.16
N ASP A 45 -8.56 5.45 15.46
CA ASP A 45 -7.79 4.80 16.52
C ASP A 45 -7.85 3.28 16.37
N LYS A 46 -9.06 2.72 16.21
CA LYS A 46 -9.26 1.30 15.92
C LYS A 46 -8.49 0.84 14.68
N ALA A 47 -8.47 1.64 13.61
CA ALA A 47 -7.74 1.32 12.38
C ALA A 47 -6.22 1.22 12.64
N LEU A 48 -5.65 2.18 13.35
CA LEU A 48 -4.21 2.21 13.66
C LEU A 48 -3.83 1.12 14.67
N VAL A 49 -4.66 0.88 15.69
CA VAL A 49 -4.44 -0.19 16.68
C VAL A 49 -4.44 -1.57 16.02
N ILE A 50 -5.40 -1.84 15.13
CA ILE A 50 -5.44 -3.13 14.40
C ILE A 50 -4.22 -3.28 13.49
N LEU A 51 -3.78 -2.21 12.81
CA LEU A 51 -2.55 -2.24 12.03
C LEU A 51 -1.34 -2.57 12.89
N ASP A 52 -1.19 -1.89 14.03
CA ASP A 52 -0.09 -2.11 14.97
C ASP A 52 -0.11 -3.54 15.53
N ASP A 53 -1.28 -4.02 15.93
CA ASP A 53 -1.41 -5.36 16.50
C ASP A 53 -1.04 -6.44 15.48
N ILE A 54 -1.50 -6.30 14.24
CA ILE A 54 -1.17 -7.24 13.16
C ILE A 54 0.33 -7.18 12.82
N ILE A 55 0.86 -5.98 12.56
CA ILE A 55 2.20 -5.79 11.99
C ILE A 55 3.29 -5.99 13.05
N LEU A 56 3.05 -5.56 14.29
CA LEU A 56 4.07 -5.53 15.34
C LEU A 56 3.95 -6.67 16.34
N ASN A 57 2.78 -7.32 16.45
CA ASN A 57 2.54 -8.41 17.41
C ASN A 57 2.20 -9.73 16.70
N GLU A 58 0.98 -9.85 16.17
CA GLU A 58 0.41 -11.15 15.75
C GLU A 58 1.16 -11.78 14.57
N TYR A 59 1.60 -10.95 13.62
CA TYR A 59 2.32 -11.34 12.40
C TYR A 59 3.70 -10.68 12.32
N LYS A 60 4.32 -10.42 13.47
CA LYS A 60 5.63 -9.76 13.56
C LYS A 60 6.68 -10.41 12.66
N ASP A 61 6.75 -11.74 12.63
CA ASP A 61 7.73 -12.47 11.82
C ASP A 61 7.45 -12.41 10.30
N ASP A 62 6.23 -12.05 9.91
CA ASP A 62 5.86 -11.85 8.51
C ASP A 62 6.09 -10.41 8.03
N PHE A 63 5.99 -9.43 8.92
CA PHE A 63 6.05 -8.01 8.61
C PHE A 63 7.32 -7.30 9.06
N LEU A 64 8.12 -7.90 9.93
CA LEU A 64 9.42 -7.37 10.34
C LEU A 64 10.52 -8.26 9.78
N VAL A 65 11.28 -7.71 8.85
CA VAL A 65 12.41 -8.41 8.23
C VAL A 65 13.72 -7.71 8.58
N LYS A 66 14.80 -8.48 8.58
CA LYS A 66 16.14 -7.96 8.78
C LYS A 66 16.78 -7.67 7.43
N VAL A 67 17.31 -6.46 7.29
CA VAL A 67 18.41 -6.18 6.37
C VAL A 67 19.67 -6.51 7.13
N VAL A 68 20.49 -7.43 6.63
CA VAL A 68 21.75 -7.82 7.27
C VAL A 68 22.93 -7.09 6.64
N LYS A 69 24.02 -6.99 7.40
CA LYS A 69 25.26 -6.43 6.87
C LYS A 69 25.70 -7.23 5.64
N GLY A 70 26.01 -6.54 4.55
CA GLY A 70 26.38 -7.16 3.27
C GLY A 70 25.22 -7.27 2.28
N ASP A 71 23.99 -7.00 2.67
CA ASP A 71 22.85 -6.95 1.74
C ASP A 71 23.07 -5.86 0.69
N VAL A 72 22.81 -6.19 -0.57
CA VAL A 72 23.05 -5.32 -1.72
C VAL A 72 21.76 -4.64 -2.17
N PHE A 73 21.87 -3.35 -2.48
CA PHE A 73 20.78 -2.51 -2.94
C PHE A 73 21.21 -1.68 -4.13
N TYR A 74 20.25 -1.29 -4.95
CA TYR A 74 20.48 -0.52 -6.17
C TYR A 74 19.65 0.73 -6.18
N ARG A 75 20.21 1.82 -6.69
CA ARG A 75 19.45 3.04 -6.96
C ARG A 75 19.82 3.59 -8.31
N ALA A 76 18.80 3.95 -9.09
CA ALA A 76 19.00 4.55 -10.39
C ALA A 76 18.66 6.04 -10.40
N ARG A 77 19.31 6.79 -11.29
CA ARG A 77 18.97 8.18 -11.63
C ARG A 77 19.18 8.38 -13.13
N THR A 78 18.27 9.11 -13.78
CA THR A 78 18.52 9.59 -15.15
C THR A 78 19.70 10.55 -15.13
N VAL A 79 20.68 10.33 -16.00
CA VAL A 79 21.83 11.21 -16.15
C VAL A 79 21.39 12.45 -16.92
N SER A 80 21.59 13.63 -16.34
CA SER A 80 21.33 14.90 -17.05
C SER A 80 22.31 15.07 -18.21
N ILE A 81 21.85 15.67 -19.31
CA ILE A 81 22.74 15.98 -20.45
C ILE A 81 23.89 16.90 -20.05
N ASP A 82 23.65 17.79 -19.09
CA ASP A 82 24.67 18.71 -18.54
C ASP A 82 25.75 18.00 -17.71
N ASP A 83 25.49 16.75 -17.30
CA ASP A 83 26.41 15.95 -16.49
C ASP A 83 27.25 14.99 -17.34
N TYR A 84 27.07 14.97 -18.67
CA TYR A 84 27.80 14.05 -19.54
C TYR A 84 29.31 14.34 -19.51
N GLY A 85 30.10 13.37 -19.06
CA GLY A 85 31.55 13.51 -18.91
C GLY A 85 31.96 14.36 -17.70
N ASN A 86 31.04 14.69 -16.79
CA ASN A 86 31.35 15.42 -15.58
C ASN A 86 32.01 14.52 -14.51
N ILE A 87 33.33 14.47 -14.53
CA ILE A 87 34.16 13.67 -13.61
C ILE A 87 33.92 14.05 -12.14
N GLU A 88 33.64 15.33 -11.83
CA GLU A 88 33.39 15.77 -10.45
C GLU A 88 32.12 15.17 -9.85
N LYS A 89 31.18 14.76 -10.70
CA LYS A 89 29.95 14.04 -10.33
C LYS A 89 30.07 12.52 -10.47
N GLY A 90 31.25 12.02 -10.86
CA GLY A 90 31.50 10.60 -11.13
C GLY A 90 31.15 10.13 -12.54
N VAL A 91 30.60 10.98 -13.39
CA VAL A 91 30.15 10.60 -14.74
C VAL A 91 31.31 10.69 -15.72
N TYR A 92 31.88 9.55 -16.10
CA TYR A 92 32.98 9.49 -17.07
C TYR A 92 33.05 8.13 -17.77
N SER A 93 33.83 8.05 -18.84
CA SER A 93 34.13 6.79 -19.53
C SER A 93 35.54 6.31 -19.21
N SER A 94 35.69 5.00 -19.03
CA SER A 94 36.98 4.32 -19.10
C SER A 94 37.12 3.61 -20.46
N LYS A 95 38.19 2.84 -20.66
CA LYS A 95 38.37 2.06 -21.90
C LYS A 95 37.25 1.04 -22.14
N THR A 96 36.64 0.52 -21.07
CA THR A 96 35.73 -0.63 -21.13
C THR A 96 34.37 -0.37 -20.50
N ARG A 97 34.15 0.76 -19.82
CA ARG A 97 32.93 0.99 -19.01
C ARG A 97 32.52 2.46 -18.99
N LEU A 98 31.21 2.69 -18.86
CA LEU A 98 30.66 4.00 -18.51
C LEU A 98 30.33 4.04 -17.01
N HIS A 99 30.97 4.95 -16.30
CA HIS A 99 30.78 5.17 -14.87
C HIS A 99 29.66 6.19 -14.65
N GLY A 100 28.79 5.88 -13.69
CA GLY A 100 27.64 6.72 -13.34
C GLY A 100 27.95 7.72 -12.25
N TYR A 101 26.91 8.26 -11.63
CA TYR A 101 27.04 9.18 -10.50
C TYR A 101 27.86 8.58 -9.34
N ASP A 102 28.66 9.43 -8.70
CA ASP A 102 29.43 9.08 -7.50
C ASP A 102 28.53 8.87 -6.27
N TRP A 103 29.13 8.64 -5.10
CA TRP A 103 28.39 8.53 -3.83
C TRP A 103 27.44 9.71 -3.59
N LYS A 104 27.92 10.95 -3.76
CA LYS A 104 27.19 12.16 -3.40
C LYS A 104 25.96 12.33 -4.29
N GLU A 105 26.11 12.09 -5.58
CA GLU A 105 25.03 12.17 -6.56
C GLU A 105 24.17 10.90 -6.60
N SER A 106 24.64 9.77 -6.09
CA SER A 106 23.83 8.55 -5.98
C SER A 106 22.98 8.51 -4.71
N LYS A 107 23.38 9.23 -3.66
CA LYS A 107 22.70 9.29 -2.36
C LYS A 107 21.45 10.18 -2.35
N GLU A 108 20.63 10.13 -1.31
CA GLU A 108 19.38 10.91 -1.25
C GLU A 108 19.68 12.42 -1.36
N PRO A 109 18.81 13.19 -2.04
CA PRO A 109 19.05 14.62 -2.16
C PRO A 109 19.02 15.29 -0.78
N PRO A 110 19.75 16.41 -0.61
CA PRO A 110 19.59 17.27 0.56
C PRO A 110 18.12 17.64 0.78
N ALA A 111 17.71 17.80 2.04
CA ALA A 111 16.31 18.04 2.40
C ALA A 111 15.65 19.15 1.57
N LYS A 112 16.33 20.28 1.34
CA LYS A 112 15.80 21.39 0.55
C LYS A 112 15.42 21.04 -0.90
N TYR A 113 15.98 19.97 -1.47
CA TYR A 113 15.73 19.50 -2.83
C TYR A 113 14.94 18.18 -2.87
N ALA A 114 14.57 17.62 -1.72
CA ALA A 114 13.81 16.38 -1.65
C ALA A 114 12.37 16.61 -2.12
N ALA A 115 12.01 16.02 -3.25
CA ALA A 115 10.64 15.97 -3.74
C ALA A 115 9.77 15.05 -2.87
N ALA A 116 8.45 15.24 -2.91
CA ALA A 116 7.53 14.30 -2.30
C ALA A 116 7.61 12.95 -3.03
N GLY A 117 7.76 11.88 -2.26
CA GLY A 117 7.74 10.50 -2.74
C GLY A 117 6.60 9.71 -2.12
N ARG A 118 6.52 8.42 -2.44
CA ARG A 118 5.47 7.54 -1.93
C ARG A 118 5.44 7.48 -0.41
N ASN A 119 6.61 7.40 0.21
CA ASN A 119 6.75 7.19 1.64
C ASN A 119 7.24 8.45 2.37
N SER A 120 7.62 9.50 1.64
CA SER A 120 8.27 10.69 2.17
C SER A 120 7.61 11.98 1.70
N LYS A 121 7.44 12.95 2.60
CA LYS A 121 6.91 14.27 2.27
C LYS A 121 7.93 15.10 1.48
N GLN A 122 7.47 16.18 0.86
CA GLN A 122 8.40 17.17 0.33
C GLN A 122 9.28 17.72 1.46
N LYS A 123 10.56 17.93 1.15
CA LYS A 123 11.60 18.36 2.10
C LYS A 123 12.00 17.34 3.16
N GLU A 124 11.55 16.09 3.03
CA GLU A 124 11.94 14.99 3.90
C GLU A 124 13.01 14.12 3.22
N ARG A 125 14.14 13.91 3.91
CA ARG A 125 15.19 13.02 3.40
C ARG A 125 14.71 11.58 3.47
N ALA A 126 14.81 10.88 2.35
CA ALA A 126 14.49 9.47 2.24
C ALA A 126 15.35 8.85 1.14
N LEU A 127 16.00 7.73 1.46
CA LEU A 127 16.82 6.97 0.53
C LEU A 127 15.97 5.86 -0.09
N TYR A 128 15.58 6.06 -1.34
CA TYR A 128 14.86 5.05 -2.13
C TYR A 128 15.84 4.16 -2.87
N MET A 129 15.70 2.84 -2.70
CA MET A 129 16.53 1.83 -3.36
C MET A 129 15.65 0.66 -3.83
N ALA A 130 16.24 -0.26 -4.57
CA ALA A 130 15.60 -1.46 -5.07
C ALA A 130 16.46 -2.70 -4.84
N SER A 131 15.83 -3.88 -4.88
CA SER A 131 16.49 -5.17 -4.72
C SER A 131 17.40 -5.57 -5.87
N ASN A 132 17.22 -4.97 -7.06
CA ASN A 132 17.99 -5.27 -8.26
C ASN A 132 17.99 -4.09 -9.23
N GLU A 133 18.93 -4.12 -10.19
CA GLU A 133 19.13 -3.05 -11.18
C GLU A 133 17.89 -2.79 -12.05
N ILE A 134 17.24 -3.86 -12.55
CA ILE A 134 16.02 -3.78 -13.39
C ILE A 134 14.96 -2.94 -12.68
N THR A 135 14.73 -3.24 -11.40
CA THR A 135 13.72 -2.56 -10.58
C THR A 135 14.10 -1.11 -10.33
N ALA A 136 15.37 -0.84 -10.01
CA ALA A 136 15.86 0.52 -9.82
C ALA A 136 15.62 1.38 -11.09
N CYS A 137 15.97 0.86 -12.26
CA CYS A 137 15.78 1.54 -13.54
C CYS A 137 14.30 1.77 -13.88
N ALA A 138 13.47 0.75 -13.68
CA ALA A 138 12.04 0.80 -14.00
C ALA A 138 11.28 1.82 -13.14
N GLU A 139 11.67 2.01 -11.88
CA GLU A 139 11.05 3.01 -10.98
C GLU A 139 11.35 4.46 -11.39
N VAL A 140 12.51 4.73 -12.00
CA VAL A 140 12.89 6.08 -12.46
C VAL A 140 12.08 6.50 -13.68
N ARG A 141 11.58 5.54 -14.48
CA ARG A 141 10.82 5.77 -15.73
C ARG A 141 11.52 6.77 -16.66
N PRO A 142 12.79 6.52 -17.02
CA PRO A 142 13.55 7.42 -17.87
C PRO A 142 12.89 7.54 -19.26
N PRO A 143 13.03 8.69 -19.95
CA PRO A 143 12.66 8.79 -21.36
C PRO A 143 13.39 7.76 -22.22
N ILE A 144 12.81 7.42 -23.37
CA ILE A 144 13.49 6.58 -24.37
C ILE A 144 14.80 7.27 -24.77
N ARG A 145 15.87 6.47 -24.89
CA ARG A 145 17.26 6.87 -25.17
C ARG A 145 17.95 7.69 -24.08
N ALA A 146 17.34 7.84 -22.91
CA ALA A 146 18.04 8.47 -21.78
C ALA A 146 19.10 7.52 -21.19
N LEU A 147 20.22 8.10 -20.76
CA LEU A 147 21.22 7.40 -19.97
C LEU A 147 20.77 7.33 -18.51
N VAL A 148 20.97 6.18 -17.88
CA VAL A 148 20.58 5.91 -16.51
C VAL A 148 21.81 5.47 -15.74
N SER A 149 22.18 6.23 -14.72
CA SER A 149 23.18 5.81 -13.76
C SER A 149 22.54 4.88 -12.74
N ILE A 150 23.15 3.72 -12.51
CA ILE A 150 22.76 2.74 -11.52
C ILE A 150 23.90 2.63 -10.51
N ALA A 151 23.62 2.96 -9.26
CA ALA A 151 24.56 2.86 -8.17
C ALA A 151 24.26 1.65 -7.29
N LYS A 152 25.33 0.96 -6.87
CA LYS A 152 25.28 -0.19 -5.99
C LYS A 152 25.68 0.23 -4.57
N PHE A 153 24.85 -0.18 -3.62
CA PHE A 153 25.04 0.07 -2.19
C PHE A 153 25.03 -1.24 -1.42
N THR A 154 25.77 -1.27 -0.32
CA THR A 154 25.82 -2.42 0.58
C THR A 154 25.49 -1.96 1.99
N ALA A 155 24.63 -2.70 2.69
CA ALA A 155 24.27 -2.40 4.07
C ALA A 155 25.47 -2.64 5.00
N ASP A 156 25.78 -1.66 5.85
CA ASP A 156 26.92 -1.71 6.77
C ASP A 156 26.55 -2.36 8.11
N LYS A 157 25.26 -2.39 8.43
CA LYS A 157 24.70 -2.82 9.71
C LYS A 157 23.40 -3.57 9.52
N GLU A 158 23.09 -4.41 10.50
CA GLU A 158 21.76 -5.02 10.60
C GLU A 158 20.71 -3.95 10.95
N MET A 159 19.58 -3.97 10.24
CA MET A 159 18.45 -3.07 10.43
C MET A 159 17.15 -3.87 10.39
N THR A 160 16.23 -3.60 11.31
CA THR A 160 14.89 -4.20 11.27
C THR A 160 13.95 -3.26 10.54
N ILE A 161 13.33 -3.73 9.46
CA ILE A 161 12.47 -2.93 8.60
C ILE A 161 11.09 -3.56 8.45
N LEU A 162 10.11 -2.74 8.08
CA LEU A 162 8.78 -3.22 7.71
C LEU A 162 8.83 -3.91 6.34
N ASP A 163 8.15 -5.04 6.17
CA ASP A 163 7.95 -5.71 4.89
C ASP A 163 6.48 -5.68 4.47
N PHE A 164 6.16 -4.76 3.56
CA PHE A 164 4.86 -4.61 2.92
C PHE A 164 4.82 -5.22 1.52
N SER A 165 5.81 -6.04 1.15
CA SER A 165 5.88 -6.71 -0.16
C SER A 165 5.12 -8.04 -0.21
N LYS A 166 4.87 -8.65 0.95
CA LYS A 166 4.29 -10.00 1.07
C LYS A 166 2.81 -10.01 0.64
N LYS A 167 2.50 -10.78 -0.41
CA LYS A 167 1.11 -10.95 -0.90
C LYS A 167 0.42 -12.21 -0.37
N GLN A 168 1.21 -13.24 -0.06
CA GLN A 168 0.74 -14.56 0.37
C GLN A 168 1.78 -15.27 1.24
N GLY A 169 1.44 -16.44 1.78
CA GLY A 169 2.36 -17.25 2.57
C GLY A 169 2.66 -16.67 3.96
N TYR A 170 1.70 -15.94 4.53
CA TYR A 170 1.75 -15.52 5.93
C TYR A 170 1.84 -16.74 6.84
N SER A 171 2.54 -16.62 7.97
CA SER A 171 2.75 -17.69 8.94
C SER A 171 1.43 -18.30 9.44
N LYS A 172 0.37 -17.49 9.45
CA LYS A 172 -0.99 -17.87 9.83
C LYS A 172 -2.02 -17.23 8.88
N PRO A 173 -3.24 -17.77 8.75
CA PRO A 173 -4.31 -17.10 8.03
C PRO A 173 -4.68 -15.73 8.62
N LEU A 174 -4.57 -14.66 7.83
CA LEU A 174 -4.88 -13.28 8.26
C LEU A 174 -6.29 -13.10 8.86
N ASN A 175 -7.23 -14.00 8.57
CA ASN A 175 -8.60 -13.95 9.08
C ASN A 175 -8.81 -14.58 10.47
N ILE A 176 -7.75 -15.05 11.15
CA ILE A 176 -7.87 -15.64 12.50
C ILE A 176 -8.51 -14.66 13.50
N LYS A 177 -8.21 -13.37 13.36
CA LYS A 177 -8.67 -12.31 14.28
C LYS A 177 -9.94 -11.58 13.81
N ASP A 178 -10.58 -12.03 12.72
CA ASP A 178 -11.75 -11.37 12.14
C ASP A 178 -12.90 -11.18 13.14
N ARG A 179 -13.12 -12.17 14.02
CA ARG A 179 -14.14 -12.09 15.09
C ARG A 179 -13.78 -11.09 16.18
N GLU A 180 -12.50 -11.01 16.55
CA GLU A 180 -12.00 -10.14 17.61
C GLU A 180 -12.01 -8.67 17.17
N TYR A 181 -11.57 -8.42 15.94
CA TYR A 181 -11.55 -7.07 15.38
C TYR A 181 -12.90 -6.63 14.79
N ASP A 182 -13.81 -7.57 14.56
CA ASP A 182 -15.08 -7.38 13.87
C ASP A 182 -14.90 -6.76 12.47
N ILE A 183 -13.89 -7.24 11.74
CA ILE A 183 -13.58 -6.82 10.36
C ILE A 183 -13.11 -8.01 9.53
N ASP A 184 -13.10 -7.83 8.21
CA ASP A 184 -12.36 -8.68 7.29
C ASP A 184 -10.90 -8.20 7.29
N THR A 185 -10.09 -8.85 8.11
CA THR A 185 -8.71 -8.46 8.38
C THR A 185 -7.85 -8.60 7.13
N ARG A 186 -8.05 -9.69 6.37
CA ARG A 186 -7.35 -9.91 5.11
C ARG A 186 -7.61 -8.76 4.16
N LYS A 187 -8.88 -8.39 3.95
CA LYS A 187 -9.26 -7.29 3.07
C LYS A 187 -8.69 -5.96 3.54
N TYR A 188 -8.73 -5.68 4.85
CA TYR A 188 -8.19 -4.45 5.41
C TYR A 188 -6.68 -4.32 5.17
N ILE A 189 -5.90 -5.33 5.58
CA ILE A 189 -4.44 -5.34 5.39
C ILE A 189 -4.08 -5.28 3.91
N SER A 190 -4.74 -6.07 3.07
CA SER A 190 -4.47 -6.09 1.62
C SER A 190 -4.70 -4.72 0.98
N LYS A 191 -5.78 -4.01 1.37
CA LYS A 191 -6.02 -2.64 0.92
C LYS A 191 -4.92 -1.69 1.36
N VAL A 192 -4.48 -1.76 2.62
CA VAL A 192 -3.40 -0.89 3.13
C VAL A 192 -2.07 -1.16 2.41
N LEU A 193 -1.64 -2.43 2.31
CA LEU A 193 -0.40 -2.79 1.64
C LEU A 193 -0.44 -2.44 0.13
N SER A 194 -1.61 -2.52 -0.51
CA SER A 194 -1.75 -2.15 -1.92
C SER A 194 -1.37 -0.69 -2.19
N LEU A 195 -1.57 0.22 -1.25
CA LEU A 195 -1.19 1.63 -1.37
C LEU A 195 0.33 1.80 -1.63
N PHE A 196 1.14 0.87 -1.14
CA PHE A 196 2.59 0.90 -1.33
C PHE A 196 3.04 0.38 -2.69
N SER A 197 2.19 -0.39 -3.39
CA SER A 197 2.58 -1.11 -4.62
C SER A 197 1.81 -0.68 -5.87
N VAL A 198 0.61 -0.10 -5.76
CA VAL A 198 -0.16 0.32 -6.95
C VAL A 198 0.38 1.64 -7.52
N PRO A 199 0.32 1.88 -8.85
CA PRO A 199 0.71 3.16 -9.41
C PRO A 199 -0.24 4.24 -8.89
N VAL A 200 0.31 5.39 -8.50
CA VAL A 200 -0.49 6.58 -8.23
C VAL A 200 -0.43 7.51 -9.44
N TYR A 201 -1.53 8.22 -9.68
CA TYR A 201 -1.61 9.17 -10.79
C TYR A 201 -1.53 10.62 -10.29
N ASN A 202 -1.75 10.84 -9.00
CA ASN A 202 -1.58 12.12 -8.32
C ASN A 202 -0.68 11.98 -7.08
N THR A 203 0.26 12.93 -6.89
CA THR A 203 1.13 12.98 -5.70
C THR A 203 0.37 13.15 -4.39
N GLU A 204 -0.85 13.70 -4.42
CA GLU A 204 -1.74 13.79 -3.26
C GLU A 204 -2.16 12.41 -2.73
N GLU A 205 -2.13 11.37 -3.56
CA GLU A 205 -2.43 9.99 -3.15
C GLU A 205 -1.34 9.42 -2.22
N TYR A 206 -0.13 9.99 -2.21
CA TYR A 206 0.94 9.60 -1.30
C TYR A 206 0.69 9.96 0.15
N LYS A 207 -0.27 10.85 0.44
CA LYS A 207 -0.55 11.30 1.81
C LYS A 207 -0.81 10.13 2.76
N ILE A 208 -1.53 9.09 2.30
CA ILE A 208 -1.89 7.94 3.13
C ILE A 208 -0.64 7.14 3.51
N THR A 209 0.17 6.74 2.52
CA THR A 209 1.41 5.98 2.75
C THR A 209 2.40 6.79 3.58
N GLN A 210 2.56 8.10 3.30
CA GLN A 210 3.41 8.99 4.09
C GLN A 210 3.00 9.06 5.56
N LYS A 211 1.69 9.20 5.86
CA LYS A 211 1.23 9.24 7.25
C LYS A 211 1.35 7.88 7.95
N ILE A 212 1.10 6.77 7.26
CA ILE A 212 1.32 5.41 7.79
C ILE A 212 2.81 5.18 8.10
N ILE A 213 3.71 5.56 7.20
CA ILE A 213 5.16 5.44 7.44
C ILE A 213 5.61 6.36 8.58
N SER A 214 5.07 7.58 8.66
CA SER A 214 5.33 8.46 9.80
C SER A 214 4.87 7.86 11.13
N HIS A 215 3.72 7.15 11.15
CA HIS A 215 3.22 6.44 12.32
C HIS A 215 4.19 5.35 12.80
N TYR A 216 4.76 4.55 11.89
CA TYR A 216 5.75 3.53 12.27
C TYR A 216 7.14 4.09 12.57
N ARG A 217 7.55 5.17 11.92
CA ARG A 217 8.81 5.86 12.24
C ARG A 217 8.81 6.40 13.66
N LYS A 218 7.67 6.90 14.16
CA LYS A 218 7.52 7.29 15.58
C LYS A 218 7.70 6.12 16.55
N LYS A 219 7.60 4.88 16.08
CA LYS A 219 7.83 3.66 16.86
C LYS A 219 9.22 3.05 16.67
N GLY A 220 10.12 3.73 15.95
CA GLY A 220 11.50 3.29 15.75
C GLY A 220 11.75 2.45 14.49
N TYR A 221 10.78 2.37 13.56
CA TYR A 221 10.97 1.67 12.29
C TYR A 221 11.31 2.65 11.16
N TYR A 222 12.59 2.68 10.77
CA TYR A 222 13.13 3.66 9.81
C TYR A 222 13.37 3.07 8.42
N GLY A 223 12.84 1.89 8.14
CA GLY A 223 12.90 1.26 6.83
C GLY A 223 11.59 0.56 6.46
N VAL A 224 11.25 0.60 5.18
CA VAL A 224 10.12 -0.14 4.60
C VAL A 224 10.52 -0.77 3.29
N LYS A 225 10.17 -2.05 3.11
CA LYS A 225 10.25 -2.82 1.88
C LYS A 225 8.85 -2.99 1.30
N TYR A 226 8.69 -2.83 -0.01
CA TYR A 226 7.41 -2.99 -0.71
C TYR A 226 7.62 -3.48 -2.14
N LYS A 227 6.63 -4.17 -2.73
CA LYS A 227 6.77 -4.74 -4.08
C LYS A 227 6.78 -3.60 -5.11
N SER A 228 7.66 -3.68 -6.11
CA SER A 228 7.60 -2.77 -7.26
C SER A 228 6.38 -3.07 -8.13
N PHE A 229 5.80 -2.02 -8.72
CA PHE A 229 4.78 -2.18 -9.75
C PHE A 229 5.38 -2.47 -11.13
N TYR A 230 6.58 -1.95 -11.37
CA TYR A 230 7.19 -1.87 -12.70
C TYR A 230 8.14 -3.03 -13.00
N ALA A 231 8.54 -3.77 -11.97
CA ALA A 231 9.40 -4.94 -12.06
C ALA A 231 9.07 -5.96 -10.96
N ASP A 232 9.63 -7.15 -11.09
CA ASP A 232 9.45 -8.25 -10.15
C ASP A 232 10.20 -8.04 -8.81
N GLY A 233 11.10 -7.06 -8.73
CA GLY A 233 11.81 -6.76 -7.49
C GLY A 233 10.99 -6.03 -6.43
N CYS A 234 11.68 -5.74 -5.33
CA CYS A 234 11.17 -4.92 -4.24
C CYS A 234 11.86 -3.56 -4.23
N ASN A 235 11.11 -2.55 -3.80
CA ASN A 235 11.60 -1.26 -3.43
C ASN A 235 11.83 -1.18 -1.93
N PHE A 236 12.72 -0.31 -1.54
CA PHE A 236 13.06 0.00 -0.17
C PHE A 236 13.06 1.50 0.02
N THR A 237 12.60 1.97 1.16
CA THR A 237 12.79 3.35 1.60
C THR A 237 13.37 3.37 2.99
N PHE A 238 14.51 4.03 3.15
CA PHE A 238 15.18 4.21 4.43
C PHE A 238 15.15 5.68 4.85
N PHE A 239 15.04 5.90 6.16
CA PHE A 239 14.85 7.20 6.80
C PHE A 239 15.87 7.41 7.92
N ASP A 240 15.97 8.66 8.38
CA ASP A 240 16.64 9.04 9.62
C ASP A 240 18.05 8.41 9.74
N GLU A 241 18.35 7.69 10.82
CA GLU A 241 19.66 7.06 11.02
C GLU A 241 19.96 5.92 10.03
N TYR A 242 18.95 5.24 9.48
CA TYR A 242 19.15 4.10 8.58
C TYR A 242 19.78 4.54 7.25
N ILE A 243 19.54 5.78 6.84
CA ILE A 243 20.17 6.39 5.65
C ILE A 243 21.70 6.36 5.73
N ASN A 244 22.27 6.35 6.94
CA ASN A 244 23.72 6.39 7.15
C ASN A 244 24.37 5.01 7.24
N ASN A 245 23.60 3.92 7.11
CA ASN A 245 24.09 2.55 7.27
C ASN A 245 24.34 1.84 5.92
N PHE A 246 24.78 2.60 4.91
CA PHE A 246 25.08 2.06 3.59
C PHE A 246 26.40 2.61 3.07
N SER A 247 27.21 1.72 2.51
CA SER A 247 28.39 2.06 1.73
C SER A 247 28.07 2.00 0.25
N TRP A 248 28.56 2.96 -0.52
CA TRP A 248 28.51 2.91 -1.98
C TRP A 248 29.73 2.14 -2.51
N GLU A 249 29.47 1.23 -3.44
CA GLU A 249 30.52 0.40 -4.04
C GLU A 249 30.96 0.96 -5.38
N ASP A 250 30.03 1.07 -6.32
CA ASP A 250 30.27 1.58 -7.66
C ASP A 250 28.98 2.09 -8.32
N SER A 251 29.11 2.60 -9.54
CA SER A 251 27.99 2.87 -10.42
C SER A 251 28.33 2.63 -11.90
N ARG A 252 27.34 2.22 -12.67
CA ARG A 252 27.41 2.11 -14.14
C ARG A 252 26.32 2.89 -14.84
N VAL A 253 26.48 3.09 -16.14
CA VAL A 253 25.48 3.72 -17.00
C VAL A 253 24.90 2.70 -17.98
N VAL A 254 23.57 2.68 -18.07
CA VAL A 254 22.83 1.91 -19.08
C VAL A 254 21.99 2.85 -19.95
N LEU A 255 21.68 2.41 -21.16
CA LEU A 255 20.80 3.12 -22.08
C LEU A 255 19.38 2.56 -21.98
N ASN A 256 18.39 3.42 -21.74
CA ASN A 256 16.99 3.03 -21.90
C ASN A 256 16.65 2.93 -23.40
N TYR A 257 16.75 1.75 -24.00
CA TYR A 257 16.64 1.61 -25.45
C TYR A 257 15.18 1.64 -25.93
N ALA A 258 14.26 1.02 -25.19
CA ALA A 258 12.85 0.90 -25.57
C ALA A 258 11.90 0.96 -24.37
N THR A 259 10.63 1.26 -24.63
CA THR A 259 9.54 1.40 -23.64
C THR A 259 9.27 0.17 -22.78
N SER A 260 9.84 -1.00 -23.13
CA SER A 260 9.62 -2.29 -22.47
C SER A 260 10.61 -2.61 -21.34
N ASN A 261 11.20 -1.61 -20.69
CA ASN A 261 12.26 -1.80 -19.67
C ASN A 261 13.47 -2.58 -20.22
N LEU A 262 13.83 -2.32 -21.49
CA LEU A 262 15.04 -2.84 -22.11
C LEU A 262 16.16 -1.85 -21.82
N PHE A 263 17.00 -2.17 -20.83
CA PHE A 263 18.17 -1.37 -20.50
C PHE A 263 19.42 -2.06 -21.01
N ILE A 264 20.02 -1.47 -22.03
CA ILE A 264 21.21 -2.02 -22.68
C ILE A 264 22.44 -1.51 -21.94
N SER A 265 23.29 -2.44 -21.53
CA SER A 265 24.59 -2.09 -20.96
C SER A 265 25.51 -1.58 -22.07
N LEU A 266 26.18 -0.46 -21.84
CA LEU A 266 27.15 0.11 -22.79
C LEU A 266 28.59 -0.33 -22.50
N ASP A 267 28.77 -1.21 -21.51
CA ASP A 267 30.07 -1.74 -21.10
C ASP A 267 30.61 -2.72 -22.16
N GLN A 268 31.92 -2.67 -22.42
CA GLN A 268 32.63 -3.51 -23.39
C GLN A 268 33.38 -4.69 -22.74
N GLU A 269 32.99 -5.07 -21.52
CA GLU A 269 33.58 -6.22 -20.81
C GLU A 269 33.02 -7.56 -21.33
N GLU A 270 33.80 -8.65 -21.24
CA GLU A 270 33.46 -10.00 -21.75
C GLU A 270 32.16 -10.60 -21.15
N LYS A 271 31.63 -10.01 -20.07
CA LYS A 271 30.36 -10.41 -19.42
C LYS A 271 29.37 -9.25 -19.36
N CYS A 272 29.06 -8.65 -20.51
CA CYS A 272 28.01 -7.65 -20.60
C CYS A 272 26.65 -8.31 -20.34
N GLN A 273 25.99 -7.96 -19.24
CA GLN A 273 24.62 -8.37 -18.94
C GLN A 273 23.68 -7.22 -19.24
N ASP A 274 22.96 -7.35 -20.35
CA ASP A 274 21.76 -6.58 -20.61
C ASP A 274 20.72 -6.87 -19.53
N ILE A 275 19.93 -5.84 -19.24
CA ILE A 275 18.90 -5.85 -18.20
C ILE A 275 17.57 -6.01 -18.93
N ASP A 276 17.18 -7.25 -19.16
CA ASP A 276 15.93 -7.61 -19.86
C ASP A 276 14.80 -7.90 -18.88
N ASN A 277 13.64 -7.29 -19.10
CA ASN A 277 12.40 -7.53 -18.35
C ASN A 277 11.37 -8.36 -19.15
N ILE A 278 11.83 -9.09 -20.19
CA ILE A 278 10.95 -9.65 -21.23
C ILE A 278 10.02 -10.76 -20.68
N ASP A 279 10.41 -11.48 -19.63
CA ASP A 279 9.65 -12.65 -19.16
C ASP A 279 8.57 -12.38 -18.09
N ASN A 280 8.63 -11.30 -17.30
CA ASN A 280 7.84 -11.22 -16.05
C ASN A 280 6.65 -10.26 -16.03
N VAL A 281 6.57 -9.25 -16.92
CA VAL A 281 5.41 -8.33 -16.93
C VAL A 281 4.10 -9.05 -17.33
N LYS A 282 4.21 -10.19 -18.03
CA LYS A 282 3.06 -11.04 -18.36
C LYS A 282 2.78 -12.17 -17.35
N LYS A 283 3.74 -12.60 -16.52
CA LYS A 283 3.61 -13.83 -15.71
C LYS A 283 3.26 -13.64 -14.22
N GLU A 284 3.45 -12.47 -13.62
CA GLU A 284 3.38 -12.32 -12.14
C GLU A 284 2.08 -11.77 -11.54
N ILE A 285 1.02 -11.62 -12.35
CA ILE A 285 -0.33 -11.52 -11.79
C ILE A 285 -1.16 -12.55 -12.54
N THR A 286 -1.40 -13.69 -11.89
CA THR A 286 -2.29 -14.73 -12.42
C THR A 286 -3.56 -14.06 -12.94
N SER A 287 -4.10 -14.55 -14.05
CA SER A 287 -5.41 -14.11 -14.54
C SER A 287 -6.43 -14.05 -13.42
N ASP A 288 -6.32 -14.96 -12.46
CA ASP A 288 -7.15 -15.06 -11.27
C ASP A 288 -6.93 -13.91 -10.28
N LEU A 289 -5.69 -13.51 -9.98
CA LEU A 289 -5.41 -12.36 -9.14
C LEU A 289 -5.82 -11.04 -9.82
N ARG A 290 -5.65 -10.93 -11.14
CA ARG A 290 -6.15 -9.80 -11.95
C ARG A 290 -7.67 -9.73 -11.93
N ASN A 291 -8.34 -10.86 -12.11
CA ASN A 291 -9.79 -10.97 -12.05
C ASN A 291 -10.33 -10.71 -10.65
N GLN A 292 -9.62 -11.14 -9.61
CA GLN A 292 -9.96 -10.89 -8.22
C GLN A 292 -9.82 -9.41 -7.88
N MET A 293 -8.68 -8.79 -8.21
CA MET A 293 -8.46 -7.34 -8.06
C MET A 293 -9.49 -6.54 -8.86
N TRP A 294 -9.83 -6.95 -10.08
CA TRP A 294 -10.88 -6.33 -10.88
C TRP A 294 -12.26 -6.45 -10.23
N LYS A 295 -12.61 -7.63 -9.71
CA LYS A 295 -13.85 -7.83 -8.93
C LYS A 295 -13.86 -6.97 -7.67
N ASP A 296 -12.75 -6.90 -6.96
CA ASP A 296 -12.62 -6.15 -5.71
C ASP A 296 -12.66 -4.64 -5.95
N ILE A 297 -12.07 -4.14 -7.04
CA ILE A 297 -12.15 -2.75 -7.48
C ILE A 297 -13.55 -2.42 -7.98
N LYS A 298 -14.16 -3.27 -8.81
CA LYS A 298 -15.54 -3.12 -9.28
C LYS A 298 -16.54 -3.19 -8.13
N ASN A 299 -16.30 -4.04 -7.14
CA ASN A 299 -17.08 -4.10 -5.90
C ASN A 299 -16.82 -2.86 -5.06
N ALA A 300 -15.57 -2.41 -4.87
CA ALA A 300 -15.28 -1.18 -4.15
C ALA A 300 -15.89 0.07 -4.82
N TRP A 301 -16.01 0.10 -6.15
CA TRP A 301 -16.68 1.16 -6.91
C TRP A 301 -18.20 1.04 -6.89
N ASN A 302 -18.75 -0.17 -6.89
CA ASN A 302 -20.20 -0.39 -6.75
C ASN A 302 -20.69 -0.28 -5.30
N PHE A 303 -19.78 -0.39 -4.32
CA PHE A 303 -20.06 -0.43 -2.89
C PHE A 303 -19.36 0.69 -2.10
N SER A 304 -18.81 1.71 -2.76
CA SER A 304 -18.51 2.96 -2.09
C SER A 304 -19.83 3.62 -1.72
N LEU A 305 -20.36 3.22 -0.56
CA LEU A 305 -21.33 4.02 0.15
C LEU A 305 -20.60 5.34 0.48
N PRO A 306 -21.17 6.48 0.12
CA PRO A 306 -20.83 7.76 0.73
C PRO A 306 -20.70 7.61 2.26
N ILE A 307 -19.87 8.42 2.89
CA ILE A 307 -19.41 8.29 4.29
C ILE A 307 -20.55 8.25 5.29
N ASP A 308 -21.54 9.09 5.03
CA ASP A 308 -22.84 9.16 5.68
C ASP A 308 -23.62 7.86 5.53
N GLU A 309 -23.63 7.24 4.35
CA GLU A 309 -24.25 5.93 4.13
C GLU A 309 -23.51 4.79 4.86
N PHE A 310 -22.19 4.90 5.01
CA PHE A 310 -21.38 3.93 5.74
C PHE A 310 -21.65 3.98 7.26
N LYS A 311 -21.71 5.17 7.85
CA LYS A 311 -22.04 5.38 9.27
C LYS A 311 -23.41 4.81 9.63
N ILE A 312 -24.40 5.02 8.76
CA ILE A 312 -25.73 4.41 8.88
C ILE A 312 -25.65 2.88 8.88
N ALA A 313 -24.94 2.28 7.92
CA ALA A 313 -24.82 0.82 7.84
C ALA A 313 -24.13 0.21 9.07
N PHE A 314 -23.13 0.89 9.62
CA PHE A 314 -22.43 0.47 10.83
C PHE A 314 -23.30 0.55 12.09
N SER A 315 -24.02 1.67 12.28
CA SER A 315 -24.94 1.81 13.41
C SER A 315 -26.16 0.89 13.31
N MET A 316 -26.60 0.57 12.10
CA MET A 316 -27.59 -0.48 11.85
C MET A 316 -27.06 -1.86 12.24
N HIS A 317 -25.82 -2.19 11.89
CA HIS A 317 -25.22 -3.46 12.29
C HIS A 317 -25.14 -3.59 13.81
N LYS A 318 -24.61 -2.55 14.47
CA LYS A 318 -24.42 -2.52 15.91
C LYS A 318 -25.74 -2.71 16.65
N SER A 319 -26.84 -2.11 16.19
CA SER A 319 -28.15 -2.25 16.84
C SER A 319 -28.80 -3.62 16.66
N ILE A 320 -28.51 -4.32 15.56
CA ILE A 320 -28.99 -5.70 15.36
C ILE A 320 -28.16 -6.66 16.21
N VAL A 321 -26.83 -6.48 16.26
CA VAL A 321 -25.92 -7.31 17.06
C VAL A 321 -26.12 -7.12 18.57
N SER A 322 -26.39 -5.89 19.01
CA SER A 322 -26.68 -5.58 20.43
C SER A 322 -28.11 -5.90 20.85
N GLY A 323 -29.02 -6.20 19.91
CA GLY A 323 -30.44 -6.41 20.17
C GLY A 323 -31.24 -5.13 20.48
N GLU A 324 -30.64 -3.94 20.29
CA GLU A 324 -31.32 -2.65 20.52
C GLU A 324 -32.44 -2.34 19.50
N HIS A 325 -32.41 -2.97 18.32
CA HIS A 325 -33.46 -2.84 17.28
C HIS A 325 -33.91 -1.40 16.99
N LEU A 326 -32.93 -0.49 16.77
CA LEU A 326 -33.21 0.90 16.39
C LEU A 326 -34.14 0.99 15.17
N THR A 327 -34.94 2.04 15.08
CA THR A 327 -35.84 2.36 13.95
C THR A 327 -35.19 3.30 12.93
N GLN A 328 -35.80 3.50 11.75
CA GLN A 328 -35.32 4.43 10.73
C GLN A 328 -35.17 5.87 11.23
N LYS A 329 -36.10 6.32 12.07
CA LYS A 329 -36.03 7.67 12.66
C LYS A 329 -34.90 7.78 13.66
N GLN A 330 -34.77 6.82 14.57
CA GLN A 330 -33.71 6.82 15.58
C GLN A 330 -32.33 6.74 14.94
N LEU A 331 -32.17 5.99 13.85
CA LEU A 331 -30.92 5.96 13.09
C LEU A 331 -30.63 7.26 12.33
N ALA A 332 -31.65 7.87 11.74
CA ALA A 332 -31.51 9.17 11.09
C ALA A 332 -31.11 10.26 12.08
N GLU A 333 -31.71 10.27 13.26
CA GLU A 333 -31.40 11.19 14.36
C GLU A 333 -30.00 10.92 14.94
N LYS A 334 -29.67 9.65 15.22
CA LYS A 334 -28.37 9.25 15.78
C LYS A 334 -27.21 9.61 14.86
N GLU A 335 -27.35 9.39 13.56
CA GLU A 335 -26.30 9.69 12.58
C GLU A 335 -26.37 11.12 12.04
N ASN A 336 -27.37 11.90 12.46
CA ASN A 336 -27.64 13.26 11.99
C ASN A 336 -27.74 13.35 10.45
N VAL A 337 -28.59 12.51 9.86
CA VAL A 337 -28.77 12.38 8.40
C VAL A 337 -30.24 12.38 8.01
N ASP A 338 -30.55 12.78 6.77
CA ASP A 338 -31.91 12.66 6.23
C ASP A 338 -32.33 11.18 6.21
N ILE A 339 -33.53 10.90 6.70
CA ILE A 339 -34.15 9.58 6.68
C ILE A 339 -34.19 8.92 5.29
N LYS A 340 -34.22 9.72 4.21
CA LYS A 340 -34.11 9.22 2.83
C LYS A 340 -32.78 8.52 2.56
N LYS A 341 -31.68 8.95 3.20
CA LYS A 341 -30.38 8.27 3.12
C LYS A 341 -30.41 6.93 3.84
N VAL A 342 -31.06 6.85 5.00
CA VAL A 342 -31.26 5.58 5.73
C VAL A 342 -32.04 4.58 4.86
N GLN A 343 -33.07 5.05 4.15
CA GLN A 343 -33.85 4.22 3.22
C GLN A 343 -33.05 3.77 1.99
N LEU A 344 -32.14 4.61 1.48
CA LEU A 344 -31.25 4.26 0.38
C LEU A 344 -30.27 3.13 0.79
N VAL A 345 -29.62 3.27 1.94
CA VAL A 345 -28.75 2.24 2.53
C VAL A 345 -29.52 0.94 2.76
N GLN A 346 -30.72 1.03 3.32
CA GLN A 346 -31.62 -0.12 3.49
C GLN A 346 -31.88 -0.84 2.16
N LYS A 347 -32.18 -0.10 1.08
CA LYS A 347 -32.45 -0.69 -0.24
C LYS A 347 -31.21 -1.40 -0.81
N LYS A 348 -30.01 -0.85 -0.58
CA LYS A 348 -28.74 -1.47 -0.98
C LYS A 348 -28.45 -2.75 -0.19
N LEU A 349 -28.69 -2.74 1.12
CA LEU A 349 -28.49 -3.91 2.00
C LEU A 349 -29.53 -5.03 1.75
N LYS A 350 -30.80 -4.67 1.48
CA LYS A 350 -31.85 -5.63 1.08
C LYS A 350 -31.51 -6.33 -0.24
N LYS A 351 -30.97 -5.60 -1.23
CA LYS A 351 -30.49 -6.19 -2.49
C LYS A 351 -29.36 -7.20 -2.26
N ALA A 352 -28.57 -7.04 -1.19
CA ALA A 352 -27.53 -7.96 -0.80
C ALA A 352 -28.05 -9.17 0.04
N LYS A 353 -29.36 -9.26 0.30
CA LYS A 353 -30.06 -10.34 1.03
C LYS A 353 -29.62 -10.60 2.50
N LYS A 354 -29.01 -9.62 3.18
CA LYS A 354 -28.40 -9.83 4.51
C LYS A 354 -29.30 -9.53 5.71
N ILE A 355 -30.39 -8.76 5.52
CA ILE A 355 -31.27 -8.29 6.62
C ILE A 355 -32.72 -8.17 6.14
N LYS A 356 -33.67 -8.46 7.04
CA LYS A 356 -35.11 -8.23 6.84
C LYS A 356 -35.55 -6.99 7.61
N TYR A 357 -36.54 -6.28 7.07
CA TYR A 357 -37.15 -5.13 7.75
C TYR A 357 -38.50 -5.56 8.29
N VAL A 358 -38.68 -5.43 9.60
CA VAL A 358 -39.86 -5.90 10.31
C VAL A 358 -40.65 -4.69 10.81
N GLY A 359 -41.95 -4.66 10.51
CA GLY A 359 -42.84 -3.54 10.83
C GLY A 359 -43.19 -2.65 9.63
N VAL A 360 -43.98 -1.60 9.91
CA VAL A 360 -44.61 -0.75 8.88
C VAL A 360 -44.09 0.69 8.95
N GLY A 361 -43.81 1.28 7.78
CA GLY A 361 -43.39 2.68 7.68
C GLY A 361 -42.03 2.95 8.33
N LYS A 362 -41.87 4.12 8.93
CA LYS A 362 -40.60 4.62 9.51
C LYS A 362 -40.29 4.08 10.92
N ASN A 363 -41.21 3.30 11.50
CA ASN A 363 -41.15 2.82 12.88
C ASN A 363 -40.82 1.33 12.97
N GLY A 364 -40.48 0.69 11.86
CA GLY A 364 -39.99 -0.68 11.84
C GLY A 364 -38.50 -0.76 12.21
N HIS A 365 -38.07 -1.95 12.59
CA HIS A 365 -36.70 -2.26 12.96
C HIS A 365 -36.13 -3.35 12.04
N TRP A 366 -34.85 -3.66 12.24
CA TRP A 366 -34.14 -4.63 11.43
C TRP A 366 -33.81 -5.87 12.23
N GLU A 367 -33.91 -6.99 11.52
CA GLU A 367 -33.52 -8.29 12.01
C GLU A 367 -32.68 -8.97 10.93
N TRP A 368 -31.87 -9.93 11.36
CA TRP A 368 -31.23 -10.85 10.44
C TRP A 368 -32.30 -11.56 9.61
N ASN A 369 -32.02 -11.75 8.33
CA ASN A 369 -32.90 -12.51 7.48
C ASN A 369 -32.61 -14.00 7.75
N ASP A 370 -33.52 -14.70 8.42
CA ASP A 370 -33.38 -16.12 8.80
C ASP A 370 -33.60 -17.09 7.61
N ASN A 371 -33.49 -16.59 6.36
CA ASN A 371 -33.85 -17.26 5.11
C ASN A 371 -32.80 -17.10 4.01
#